data_AF-A0A4R5CTQ5-F1
#
_entry.id   AF-A0A4R5CTQ5-F1
#
_cell.length_a   1.000
_cell.length_b   1.000
_cell.length_c   1.000
_cell.angle_alpha   90.00
_cell.angle_beta   90.00
_cell.angle_gamma   90.00
#
_symmetry.space_group_name_H-M   'P 1'
#
loop_
_entity.id
_entity.type
_entity.pdbx_description
1 polymer ?
#
loop_
_entity_poly.entity_id
_entity_poly.type
_entity_poly.pdbx_seq_one_letter_code
_entity_poly.pdbx_strand_id
1 'polypeptide(L)'
;MKRIAFLLFIIIFFTACKSTSPIVTSKKGEPIEKLSRSEKRKTNQLAEQLIDTAADNLGVKYKYAGTTKAGYDCSGLVFTVFNSENISLPRNSFQQSKIGIVLNPKKDQAQKGDLIFFKTDKNKTINHVGIVIEATDEEIKFIHSSTSKGVIISSTKEPYYQKTFVQINRVL
;
A
#
# COMPACT_ATOMS: atom_id res chain seq x y z
N MET A 1 -68.82 -28.16 -27.48
CA MET A 1 -68.06 -27.92 -28.74
C MET A 1 -66.59 -28.10 -28.41
N LYS A 2 -66.05 -29.29 -28.70
CA LYS A 2 -64.95 -29.54 -29.67
C LYS A 2 -63.65 -28.79 -29.29
N ARG A 3 -62.67 -29.48 -28.67
CA ARG A 3 -61.50 -30.18 -29.30
C ARG A 3 -60.34 -29.17 -29.52
N ILE A 4 -59.10 -29.28 -29.01
CA ILE A 4 -58.03 -30.29 -29.16
C ILE A 4 -56.84 -29.73 -28.33
N ALA A 5 -56.34 -30.39 -27.28
CA ALA A 5 -55.16 -31.27 -27.26
C ALA A 5 -53.92 -30.79 -28.04
N PHE A 6 -52.89 -30.28 -27.35
CA PHE A 6 -51.51 -30.64 -27.68
C PHE A 6 -50.65 -30.67 -26.41
N LEU A 7 -50.24 -31.88 -26.05
CA LEU A 7 -49.15 -32.19 -25.15
C LEU A 7 -47.84 -31.68 -25.76
N LEU A 8 -47.06 -30.92 -24.99
CA LEU A 8 -45.61 -30.97 -25.09
C LEU A 8 -45.01 -30.92 -23.69
N PHE A 9 -44.56 -32.09 -23.30
CA PHE A 9 -43.81 -32.44 -22.11
C PHE A 9 -42.40 -31.86 -22.27
N ILE A 10 -42.03 -30.86 -21.46
CA ILE A 10 -40.63 -30.46 -21.31
C ILE A 10 -40.31 -30.46 -19.81
N ILE A 11 -39.83 -31.61 -19.36
CA ILE A 11 -39.07 -31.79 -18.14
C ILE A 11 -37.71 -31.12 -18.38
N ILE A 12 -37.45 -29.97 -17.77
CA ILE A 12 -36.08 -29.45 -17.68
C ILE A 12 -35.49 -29.98 -16.39
N PHE A 13 -34.55 -30.91 -16.59
CA PHE A 13 -33.71 -31.52 -15.59
C PHE A 13 -32.93 -30.47 -14.76
N PHE A 14 -32.78 -30.80 -13.48
CA PHE A 14 -31.80 -30.24 -12.55
C PHE A 14 -30.42 -30.06 -13.19
N THR A 15 -29.84 -28.87 -13.06
CA THR A 15 -28.41 -28.75 -12.76
C THR A 15 -28.21 -27.59 -11.78
N ALA A 16 -28.11 -27.93 -10.50
CA ALA A 16 -27.48 -27.09 -9.51
C ALA A 16 -26.03 -26.83 -9.97
N CYS A 17 -25.72 -25.59 -10.35
CA CYS A 17 -24.34 -25.17 -10.51
C CYS A 17 -23.72 -25.04 -9.12
N LYS A 18 -23.16 -26.14 -8.60
CA LYS A 18 -22.13 -26.10 -7.58
C LYS A 18 -20.94 -25.39 -8.23
N SER A 19 -20.67 -24.15 -7.83
CA SER A 19 -19.44 -23.46 -8.20
C SER A 19 -18.26 -24.22 -7.57
N THR A 20 -17.67 -25.11 -8.36
CA THR A 20 -16.37 -25.71 -8.06
C THR A 20 -15.35 -24.63 -8.35
N SER A 21 -14.76 -24.04 -7.31
CA SER A 21 -13.56 -23.23 -7.44
C SER A 21 -12.54 -23.98 -8.32
N PRO A 22 -11.78 -23.30 -9.19
CA PRO A 22 -10.73 -23.97 -9.93
C PRO A 22 -9.75 -24.53 -8.91
N ILE A 23 -9.71 -25.86 -8.81
CA ILE A 23 -8.62 -26.58 -8.17
C ILE A 23 -7.40 -26.15 -8.96
N VAL A 24 -6.61 -25.26 -8.37
CA VAL A 24 -5.25 -24.96 -8.79
C VAL A 24 -4.56 -26.30 -8.84
N THR A 25 -4.42 -26.83 -10.06
CA THR A 25 -3.63 -28.03 -10.33
C THR A 25 -2.19 -27.60 -10.14
N SER A 26 -1.77 -27.58 -8.88
CA SER A 26 -0.40 -27.36 -8.47
C SER A 26 0.43 -28.46 -9.12
N LYS A 27 1.30 -28.07 -10.05
CA LYS A 27 2.39 -28.93 -10.51
C LYS A 27 3.16 -29.36 -9.26
N LYS A 28 3.00 -30.64 -8.93
CA LYS A 28 3.68 -31.38 -7.88
C LYS A 28 5.20 -31.13 -7.97
N GLY A 29 5.78 -30.42 -7.00
CA GLY A 29 7.22 -30.52 -6.69
C GLY A 29 8.08 -29.25 -6.58
N GLU A 30 7.55 -28.03 -6.56
CA GLU A 30 8.36 -26.86 -6.13
C GLU A 30 8.33 -26.74 -4.59
N PRO A 31 9.49 -26.66 -3.90
CA PRO A 31 9.50 -26.51 -2.44
C PRO A 31 8.80 -25.22 -2.00
N ILE A 32 7.93 -25.30 -0.99
CA ILE A 32 7.17 -24.16 -0.44
C ILE A 32 8.11 -23.00 -0.04
N GLU A 33 9.33 -23.30 0.41
CA GLU A 33 10.36 -22.28 0.72
C GLU A 33 10.86 -21.51 -0.51
N LYS A 34 10.87 -22.13 -1.69
CA LYS A 34 11.34 -21.51 -2.93
C LYS A 34 10.29 -20.53 -3.47
N LEU A 35 9.01 -20.88 -3.34
CA LEU A 35 7.88 -20.01 -3.67
C LEU A 35 7.84 -18.78 -2.74
N SER A 36 7.94 -18.98 -1.42
CA SER A 36 7.95 -17.85 -0.46
C SER A 36 9.18 -16.95 -0.64
N ARG A 37 10.34 -17.51 -0.99
CA ARG A 37 11.55 -16.72 -1.29
C ARG A 37 11.42 -15.93 -2.59
N SER A 38 10.75 -16.48 -3.60
CA SER A 38 10.46 -15.77 -4.85
C SER A 38 9.49 -14.61 -4.62
N GLU A 39 8.42 -14.83 -3.86
CA GLU A 39 7.46 -13.78 -3.49
C GLU A 39 8.14 -12.68 -2.67
N LYS A 40 8.90 -13.03 -1.64
CA LYS A 40 9.66 -12.06 -0.84
C LYS A 40 10.65 -11.24 -1.68
N ARG A 41 11.31 -11.85 -2.66
CA ARG A 41 12.19 -11.13 -3.59
C ARG A 41 11.42 -10.12 -4.44
N LYS A 42 10.25 -10.51 -4.98
CA LYS A 42 9.39 -9.61 -5.74
C LYS A 42 8.90 -8.44 -4.88
N THR A 43 8.45 -8.72 -3.65
CA THR A 43 8.04 -7.67 -2.70
C THR A 43 9.19 -6.70 -2.40
N ASN A 44 10.41 -7.21 -2.18
CA ASN A 44 11.58 -6.36 -1.96
C ASN A 44 11.92 -5.51 -3.20
N GLN A 45 11.86 -6.10 -4.40
CA GLN A 45 12.10 -5.36 -5.65
C GLN A 45 11.07 -4.24 -5.83
N LEU A 46 9.79 -4.53 -5.59
CA LEU A 46 8.71 -3.56 -5.62
C LEU A 46 8.92 -2.43 -4.61
N ALA A 47 9.34 -2.75 -3.39
CA ALA A 47 9.68 -1.75 -2.38
C ALA A 47 10.80 -0.81 -2.85
N GLU A 48 11.88 -1.34 -3.43
CA GLU A 48 12.96 -0.51 -3.97
C GLU A 48 12.46 0.35 -5.15
N GLN A 49 11.63 -0.18 -6.06
CA GLN A 49 11.04 0.61 -7.16
C GLN A 49 10.20 1.78 -6.67
N LEU A 50 9.40 1.58 -5.62
CA LEU A 50 8.62 2.66 -4.99
C LEU A 50 9.55 3.71 -4.36
N ILE A 51 10.62 3.27 -3.71
CA ILE A 51 11.61 4.18 -3.10
C ILE A 51 12.35 4.98 -4.17
N ASP A 52 12.80 4.34 -5.26
CA ASP A 52 13.47 5.00 -6.38
C ASP A 52 12.54 6.01 -7.04
N THR A 53 11.28 5.65 -7.28
CA THR A 53 10.27 6.56 -7.84
C THR A 53 10.03 7.76 -6.91
N ALA A 54 10.02 7.56 -5.60
CA ALA A 54 9.93 8.67 -4.65
C ALA A 54 11.20 9.54 -4.68
N ALA A 55 12.38 8.92 -4.78
CA ALA A 55 13.69 9.58 -4.80
C ALA A 55 13.88 10.45 -6.05
N ASP A 56 13.33 10.05 -7.20
CA ASP A 56 13.28 10.85 -8.44
C ASP A 56 12.56 12.19 -8.30
N ASN A 57 11.82 12.38 -7.20
CA ASN A 57 11.11 13.61 -6.88
C ASN A 57 11.77 14.43 -5.78
N LEU A 58 12.97 14.05 -5.29
CA LEU A 58 13.72 14.85 -4.31
C LEU A 58 13.86 16.32 -4.74
N GLY A 59 13.57 17.23 -3.81
CA GLY A 59 13.61 18.67 -4.05
C GLY A 59 12.35 19.26 -4.70
N VAL A 60 11.42 18.45 -5.22
CA VAL A 60 10.13 18.95 -5.71
C VAL A 60 9.39 19.65 -4.57
N LYS A 61 8.90 20.86 -4.81
CA LYS A 61 8.30 21.70 -3.77
C LYS A 61 6.99 21.11 -3.23
N TYR A 62 6.68 21.47 -1.99
CA TYR A 62 5.39 21.16 -1.43
C TYR A 62 4.29 21.94 -2.13
N LYS A 63 3.18 21.28 -2.44
CA LYS A 63 1.94 21.91 -2.92
C LYS A 63 0.75 21.20 -2.29
N TYR A 64 -0.09 21.95 -1.58
CA TYR A 64 -1.33 21.41 -1.01
C TYR A 64 -2.19 20.77 -2.11
N ALA A 65 -2.72 19.58 -1.85
CA ALA A 65 -3.43 18.76 -2.82
C ALA A 65 -2.62 18.35 -4.08
N GLY A 66 -1.32 18.62 -4.12
CA GLY A 66 -0.46 18.33 -5.26
C GLY A 66 -0.15 16.84 -5.44
N THR A 67 -0.18 16.36 -6.69
CA THR A 67 0.08 14.96 -7.10
C THR A 67 0.94 14.89 -8.37
N THR A 68 1.76 15.91 -8.64
CA THR A 68 2.56 15.99 -9.87
C THR A 68 3.92 16.60 -9.59
N LYS A 69 4.85 16.55 -10.56
CA LYS A 69 6.17 17.21 -10.46
C LYS A 69 6.11 18.74 -10.30
N ALA A 70 4.96 19.38 -10.53
CA ALA A 70 4.75 20.79 -10.18
C ALA A 70 4.62 21.03 -8.65
N GLY A 71 4.46 19.96 -7.88
CA GLY A 71 4.46 19.97 -6.42
C GLY A 71 3.60 18.84 -5.86
N TYR A 72 4.05 18.30 -4.72
CA TYR A 72 3.35 17.23 -4.00
C TYR A 72 2.99 17.68 -2.58
N ASP A 73 1.84 17.26 -2.06
CA ASP A 73 1.72 17.13 -0.60
C ASP A 73 2.20 15.74 -0.13
N CYS A 74 2.23 15.51 1.18
CA CYS A 74 2.76 14.27 1.74
C CYS A 74 2.03 13.03 1.19
N SER A 75 0.70 13.02 1.28
CA SER A 75 -0.14 11.92 0.76
C SER A 75 -0.18 11.84 -0.76
N GLY A 76 0.00 12.95 -1.46
CA GLY A 76 0.03 13.03 -2.92
C GLY A 76 1.30 12.45 -3.52
N LEU A 77 2.45 12.61 -2.85
CA LEU A 77 3.68 11.90 -3.20
C LEU A 77 3.45 10.38 -3.10
N VAL A 78 2.98 9.90 -1.94
CA VAL A 78 2.72 8.48 -1.69
C VAL A 78 1.70 7.92 -2.67
N PHE A 79 0.60 8.64 -2.90
CA PHE A 79 -0.44 8.27 -3.88
C PHE A 79 0.17 8.06 -5.28
N THR A 80 0.99 9.01 -5.74
CA THR A 80 1.56 8.98 -7.09
C THR A 80 2.56 7.84 -7.24
N VAL A 81 3.42 7.64 -6.23
CA VAL A 81 4.45 6.58 -6.19
C VAL A 81 3.80 5.20 -6.17
N PHE A 82 2.82 4.95 -5.32
CA PHE A 82 2.15 3.64 -5.28
C PHE A 82 1.32 3.38 -6.55
N ASN A 83 0.72 4.42 -7.12
CA ASN A 83 -0.05 4.28 -8.35
C ASN A 83 0.84 3.97 -9.58
N SER A 84 2.13 4.32 -9.60
CA SER A 84 3.03 3.94 -10.70
C SER A 84 3.23 2.43 -10.80
N GLU A 85 3.08 1.73 -9.69
CA GLU A 85 3.12 0.27 -9.59
C GLU A 85 1.72 -0.36 -9.50
N ASN A 86 0.67 0.38 -9.92
CA ASN A 86 -0.73 -0.04 -9.92
C ASN A 86 -1.31 -0.38 -8.54
N ILE A 87 -0.73 0.16 -7.46
CA ILE A 87 -1.26 0.03 -6.10
C ILE A 87 -2.08 1.27 -5.77
N SER A 88 -3.40 1.11 -5.74
CA SER A 88 -4.31 2.22 -5.44
C SER A 88 -4.33 2.51 -3.94
N LEU A 89 -3.95 3.73 -3.56
CA LEU A 89 -4.09 4.26 -2.21
C LEU A 89 -5.10 5.41 -2.19
N PRO A 90 -5.81 5.62 -1.08
CA PRO A 90 -6.60 6.83 -0.89
C PRO A 90 -5.75 8.10 -1.03
N ARG A 91 -6.35 9.20 -1.50
CA ARG A 91 -5.63 10.47 -1.68
C ARG A 91 -5.18 11.14 -0.37
N ASN A 92 -5.84 10.82 0.76
CA ASN A 92 -5.63 11.50 2.05
C ASN A 92 -4.81 10.63 3.02
N SER A 93 -3.87 11.23 3.76
CA SER A 93 -2.98 10.52 4.69
C SER A 93 -3.70 9.76 5.80
N PHE A 94 -4.81 10.30 6.34
CA PHE A 94 -5.61 9.63 7.37
C PHE A 94 -6.37 8.43 6.82
N GLN A 95 -6.75 8.45 5.54
CA GLN A 95 -7.33 7.27 4.88
C GLN A 95 -6.23 6.25 4.55
N GLN A 96 -5.07 6.69 4.09
CA GLN A 96 -3.90 5.83 3.86
C GLN A 96 -3.48 5.08 5.13
N SER A 97 -3.55 5.71 6.31
CA SER A 97 -3.22 5.07 7.59
C SER A 97 -4.19 3.95 8.00
N LYS A 98 -5.27 3.74 7.26
CA LYS A 98 -6.22 2.63 7.44
C LYS A 98 -5.99 1.48 6.47
N ILE A 99 -5.05 1.62 5.53
CA ILE A 99 -4.72 0.61 4.53
C ILE A 99 -3.54 -0.22 5.01
N GLY A 100 -3.59 -1.52 4.71
CA GLY A 100 -2.53 -2.46 5.05
C GLY A 100 -2.57 -2.91 6.52
N ILE A 101 -1.52 -3.62 6.92
CA ILE A 101 -1.37 -4.16 8.27
C ILE A 101 -0.66 -3.10 9.12
N VAL A 102 -1.30 -2.66 10.20
CA VAL A 102 -0.65 -1.78 11.19
C VAL A 102 0.35 -2.61 11.99
N LEU A 103 1.62 -2.21 11.94
CA LEU A 103 2.70 -2.89 12.65
C LEU A 103 2.74 -2.47 14.12
N ASN A 104 3.28 -3.33 14.97
CA ASN A 104 3.50 -3.00 16.37
C ASN A 104 4.47 -1.80 16.45
N PRO A 105 4.21 -0.78 17.30
CA PRO A 105 5.05 0.42 17.40
C PRO A 105 6.50 0.17 17.86
N LYS A 106 6.85 -1.03 18.32
CA LYS A 106 8.26 -1.43 18.48
C LYS A 106 8.89 -1.50 17.07
N LYS A 107 9.74 -0.52 16.77
CA LYS A 107 10.27 -0.14 15.44
C LYS A 107 10.94 -1.28 14.65
N ASP A 108 11.27 -2.38 15.33
CA ASP A 108 11.98 -3.57 14.87
C ASP A 108 11.30 -4.32 13.70
N GLN A 109 10.06 -3.97 13.35
CA GLN A 109 9.32 -4.62 12.26
C GLN A 109 9.28 -3.81 10.96
N ALA A 110 9.69 -2.53 10.99
CA ALA A 110 9.61 -1.67 9.82
C ALA A 110 10.53 -2.18 8.70
N GLN A 111 10.04 -2.12 7.47
CA GLN A 111 10.76 -2.51 6.28
C GLN A 111 10.68 -1.41 5.23
N LYS A 112 11.62 -1.46 4.28
CA LYS A 112 11.57 -0.63 3.08
C LYS A 112 10.20 -0.74 2.39
N GLY A 113 9.67 0.39 1.97
CA GLY A 113 8.36 0.48 1.31
C GLY A 113 7.16 0.55 2.27
N ASP A 114 7.34 0.31 3.58
CA ASP A 114 6.27 0.55 4.55
C ASP A 114 5.91 2.04 4.60
N LEU A 115 4.67 2.35 4.96
CA LEU A 115 4.21 3.71 5.16
C LEU A 115 4.36 4.10 6.63
N ILE A 116 4.95 5.26 6.88
CA ILE A 116 5.15 5.82 8.22
C ILE A 116 4.29 7.07 8.42
N PHE A 117 3.60 7.14 9.56
CA PHE A 117 2.57 8.17 9.81
C PHE A 117 2.85 9.01 11.05
N PHE A 118 2.49 10.30 10.96
CA PHE A 118 2.73 11.29 11.99
C PHE A 118 1.50 12.17 12.27
N LYS A 119 1.50 12.78 13.45
CA LYS A 119 0.59 13.86 13.89
C LYS A 119 1.41 15.14 14.07
N THR A 120 1.53 15.93 13.02
CA THR A 120 2.43 17.09 12.94
C THR A 120 1.80 18.41 13.36
N ASP A 121 0.48 18.45 13.52
CA ASP A 121 -0.27 19.61 14.02
C ASP A 121 -0.84 19.34 15.44
N LYS A 122 -1.63 20.28 15.97
CA LYS A 122 -2.24 20.16 17.30
C LYS A 122 -3.46 19.22 17.32
N ASN A 123 -3.91 18.73 16.17
CA ASN A 123 -5.06 17.84 16.09
C ASN A 123 -4.63 16.42 16.51
N LYS A 124 -5.59 15.65 17.01
CA LYS A 124 -5.33 14.27 17.49
C LYS A 124 -5.30 13.23 16.35
N THR A 125 -5.32 13.67 15.09
CA THR A 125 -5.51 12.83 13.89
C THR A 125 -4.26 12.81 13.02
N ILE A 126 -3.95 11.65 12.42
CA ILE A 126 -2.84 11.51 11.45
C ILE A 126 -3.05 12.48 10.29
N ASN A 127 -2.02 13.26 10.00
CA ASN A 127 -2.07 14.33 8.99
C ASN A 127 -0.84 14.35 8.08
N HIS A 128 0.10 13.42 8.30
CA HIS A 128 1.35 13.35 7.57
C HIS A 128 1.80 11.91 7.37
N VAL A 129 2.44 11.65 6.24
CA VAL A 129 2.85 10.31 5.79
C VAL A 129 4.17 10.39 5.02
N GLY A 130 4.97 9.33 5.11
CA GLY A 130 6.16 9.10 4.28
C GLY A 130 6.32 7.61 3.95
N ILE A 131 7.31 7.31 3.11
CA ILE A 131 7.70 5.95 2.71
C ILE A 131 9.02 5.62 3.41
N VAL A 132 9.08 4.50 4.11
CA VAL A 132 10.29 4.00 4.77
C VAL A 132 11.32 3.61 3.72
N ILE A 133 12.53 4.15 3.82
CA ILE A 133 13.64 3.85 2.90
C ILE A 133 14.77 3.06 3.58
N GLU A 134 14.85 3.14 4.90
CA GLU A 134 15.84 2.45 5.72
C GLU A 134 15.26 2.27 7.12
N ALA A 135 15.43 1.09 7.72
CA ALA A 135 14.99 0.80 9.07
C ALA A 135 16.06 -0.02 9.80
N THR A 136 16.41 0.45 10.99
CA THR A 136 17.28 -0.20 11.97
C THR A 136 16.54 -0.21 13.31
N ASP A 137 17.06 -0.92 14.30
CA ASP A 137 16.45 -1.01 15.63
C ASP A 137 16.30 0.37 16.31
N GLU A 138 17.14 1.34 15.96
CA GLU A 138 17.13 2.68 16.55
C GLU A 138 16.47 3.75 15.67
N GLU A 139 16.57 3.57 14.35
CA GLU A 139 16.32 4.63 13.38
C GLU A 139 15.59 4.11 12.16
N ILE A 140 14.52 4.82 11.83
CA ILE A 140 13.84 4.75 10.55
C ILE A 140 14.09 6.05 9.79
N LYS A 141 14.60 5.94 8.56
CA LYS A 141 14.65 7.02 7.59
C LYS A 141 13.51 6.86 6.59
N PHE A 142 12.95 7.97 6.18
CA PHE A 142 11.78 7.98 5.31
C PHE A 142 11.80 9.17 4.36
N ILE A 143 11.28 8.95 3.16
CA ILE A 143 11.07 9.99 2.15
C ILE A 143 9.65 10.51 2.23
N HIS A 144 9.48 11.83 2.17
CA HIS A 144 8.17 12.47 2.24
C HIS A 144 8.21 13.88 1.65
N SER A 145 7.04 14.45 1.31
CA SER A 145 6.93 15.89 1.01
C SER A 145 6.73 16.69 2.30
N SER A 146 7.75 17.43 2.73
CA SER A 146 7.73 18.37 3.86
C SER A 146 7.12 19.71 3.45
N THR A 147 6.28 20.29 4.30
CA THR A 147 5.59 21.56 4.02
C THR A 147 6.54 22.73 3.70
N SER A 148 7.72 22.76 4.31
CA SER A 148 8.69 23.85 4.12
C SER A 148 9.81 23.52 3.13
N LYS A 149 10.18 22.24 3.00
CA LYS A 149 11.36 21.81 2.22
C LYS A 149 11.02 21.06 0.93
N GLY A 150 9.76 20.68 0.72
CA GLY A 150 9.37 19.80 -0.37
C GLY A 150 9.78 18.35 -0.11
N VAL A 151 9.96 17.57 -1.16
CA VAL A 151 10.33 16.15 -1.06
C VAL A 151 11.76 16.02 -0.53
N ILE A 152 11.89 15.42 0.65
CA ILE A 152 13.16 15.22 1.36
C ILE A 152 13.19 13.85 2.05
N ILE A 153 14.38 13.46 2.49
CA ILE A 153 14.58 12.35 3.40
C ILE A 153 14.73 12.91 4.82
N SER A 154 14.00 12.33 5.76
CA SER A 154 14.06 12.66 7.18
C SER A 154 14.24 11.40 8.02
N SER A 155 14.59 11.61 9.29
CA SER A 155 14.85 10.55 10.25
C SER A 155 13.95 10.65 11.48
N THR A 156 13.54 9.50 12.00
CA THR A 156 12.86 9.38 13.31
C THR A 156 13.77 9.72 14.50
N LYS A 157 15.09 9.91 14.30
CA LYS A 157 16.01 10.48 15.30
C LYS A 157 15.89 12.01 15.41
N GLU A 158 15.29 12.68 14.43
CA GLU A 158 15.01 14.12 14.54
C GLU A 158 13.91 14.35 15.61
N PRO A 159 14.10 15.28 16.56
CA PRO A 159 13.17 15.48 17.69
C PRO A 159 11.72 15.73 17.26
N TYR A 160 11.53 16.42 16.14
CA TYR A 160 10.21 16.70 15.58
C TYR A 160 9.46 15.42 15.18
N TYR A 161 10.10 14.54 14.43
CA TYR A 161 9.48 13.28 13.98
C TYR A 161 9.41 12.24 15.09
N GLN A 162 10.38 12.24 16.00
CA GLN A 162 10.34 11.40 17.20
C GLN A 162 9.08 11.68 18.03
N LYS A 163 8.76 12.97 18.25
CA LYS A 163 7.60 13.38 19.05
C LYS A 163 6.25 13.16 18.35
N THR A 164 6.23 13.19 17.03
CA THR A 164 4.99 13.18 16.24
C THR A 164 4.67 11.82 15.62
N PHE A 165 5.57 10.84 15.72
CA PHE A 165 5.39 9.48 15.22
C PHE A 165 4.16 8.81 15.83
N VAL A 166 3.40 8.09 15.00
CA VAL A 166 2.17 7.40 15.42
C VAL A 166 2.23 5.91 15.14
N GLN A 167 2.44 5.54 13.87
CA GLN A 167 2.34 4.15 13.43
C GLN A 167 3.04 3.93 12.10
N ILE A 168 3.21 2.65 11.77
CA ILE A 168 3.72 2.16 10.50
C ILE A 168 2.72 1.16 9.93
N ASN A 169 2.46 1.23 8.64
CA ASN A 169 1.59 0.29 7.94
C ASN A 169 2.37 -0.41 6.83
N ARG A 170 2.19 -1.73 6.74
CA ARG A 170 2.66 -2.54 5.61
C ARG A 170 1.55 -2.74 4.60
N VAL A 171 1.77 -2.25 3.38
CA VAL A 171 0.84 -2.40 2.25
C VAL A 171 1.25 -3.52 1.30
N LEU A 172 2.56 -3.80 1.19
CA LEU A 172 3.15 -4.80 0.31
C LEU A 172 3.17 -6.21 0.90
#